data_AF-A0A7X5WRA0-F1
#
_entry.id   AF-A0A7X5WRA0-F1
#
_cell.length_a   1.000
_cell.length_b   1.000
_cell.length_c   1.000
_cell.angle_alpha   90.00
_cell.angle_beta   90.00
_cell.angle_gamma   90.00
#
_symmetry.space_group_name_H-M   'P 1'
#
loop_
_entity.id
_entity.type
_entity.pdbx_description
1 polymer ?
#
loop_
_entity_poly.entity_id
_entity_poly.type
_entity_poly.pdbx_seq_one_letter_code
_entity_poly.pdbx_strand_id
1 'polypeptide(L)'
;WGGLELVFTEDVLDSEEGRFTQWYASELNDPTGLVTRDGLGIGATVGFLEVTYGDALVIVAALEGEDIGLFAVTNPGSGGVLNGITSSLDPEGEVTGLWAGDSCTRIFT
;
A
#
# COMPACT_ATOMS: atom_id res chain seq x y z
N TRP A 1 3.17 13.32 -12.43
CA TRP A 1 2.32 13.17 -11.24
C TRP A 1 1.95 11.70 -11.16
N GLY A 2 2.47 10.96 -10.17
CA GLY A 2 2.24 9.50 -10.07
C GLY A 2 3.43 8.66 -9.58
N GLY A 3 4.28 9.19 -8.70
CA GLY A 3 5.34 8.41 -8.04
C GLY A 3 5.04 8.28 -6.55
N LEU A 4 5.46 7.15 -5.95
CA LEU A 4 5.41 6.95 -4.50
C LEU A 4 6.42 7.92 -3.86
N GLU A 5 5.94 8.76 -2.94
CA GLU A 5 6.77 9.70 -2.19
C GLU A 5 7.26 9.05 -0.91
N LEU A 6 8.58 8.95 -0.76
CA LEU A 6 9.22 8.46 0.47
C LEU A 6 9.93 9.64 1.13
N VAL A 7 9.62 9.87 2.40
CA VAL A 7 10.27 10.90 3.21
C VAL A 7 10.95 10.22 4.39
N PHE A 8 12.27 10.27 4.40
CA PHE A 8 13.06 9.89 5.56
C PHE A 8 13.42 11.14 6.34
N THR A 9 13.22 11.09 7.66
CA THR A 9 13.67 12.11 8.60
C THR A 9 14.90 11.58 9.32
N GLU A 10 16.01 12.28 9.20
CA GLU A 10 17.19 12.06 10.01
C GLU A 10 17.35 13.25 10.96
N ASP A 11 17.35 12.98 12.25
CA ASP A 11 17.75 13.97 13.26
C ASP A 11 19.27 14.12 13.18
N VAL A 12 19.75 15.33 12.91
CA VAL A 12 21.18 15.60 12.94
C VAL A 12 21.59 15.76 14.39
N LEU A 13 22.26 14.74 14.94
CA LEU A 13 22.76 14.71 16.31
C LEU A 13 23.50 16.00 16.67
N ASP A 14 23.23 16.51 17.88
CA ASP A 14 23.76 17.77 18.42
C ASP A 14 23.40 19.03 17.61
N SER A 15 22.27 19.00 16.91
CA SER A 15 21.66 20.18 16.29
C SER A 15 20.14 20.23 16.52
N GLU A 16 19.54 21.40 16.35
CA GLU A 16 18.08 21.56 16.25
C GLU A 16 17.58 21.35 14.81
N GLU A 17 18.44 20.88 13.89
CA GLU A 17 18.13 20.69 12.48
C GLU A 17 17.67 19.24 12.19
N GLY A 18 16.46 19.09 11.66
CA GLY A 18 15.99 17.86 11.03
C GLY A 18 16.29 17.87 9.53
N ARG A 19 16.87 16.80 9.00
CA ARG A 19 17.07 16.63 7.55
C ARG A 19 15.96 15.79 6.95
N PHE A 20 15.37 16.31 5.88
CA PHE A 20 14.36 15.62 5.09
C PHE A 20 15.00 15.18 3.77
N THR A 21 14.98 13.88 3.51
CA THR A 21 15.32 13.39 2.17
C THR A 21 14.04 12.91 1.49
N GLN A 22 13.64 13.63 0.44
CA GLN A 22 12.48 13.31 -0.38
C GLN A 22 12.93 12.51 -1.61
N TRP A 23 12.40 11.31 -1.76
CA TRP A 23 12.60 10.48 -2.95
C TRP A 23 11.28 10.31 -3.69
N TYR A 24 11.33 10.48 -5.01
CA TYR A 24 10.26 10.11 -5.91
C TYR A 24 10.60 8.74 -6.50
N ALA A 25 9.94 7.70 -6.03
CA ALA A 25 9.99 6.41 -6.72
C ALA A 25 9.06 6.49 -7.92
N SER A 26 9.66 6.78 -9.09
CA SER A 26 9.02 6.65 -10.38
C SER A 26 9.60 5.44 -11.10
N GLU A 27 8.73 4.64 -11.71
CA GLU A 27 9.05 3.35 -12.36
C GLU A 27 9.31 2.21 -11.37
N LEU A 28 9.16 0.96 -11.84
CA LEU A 28 9.34 -0.31 -11.12
C LEU A 28 10.80 -0.58 -10.68
N ASN A 29 11.54 0.45 -10.29
CA ASN A 29 12.74 0.28 -9.50
C ASN A 29 12.31 0.23 -8.04
N ASP A 30 11.93 -0.95 -7.59
CA ASP A 30 11.70 -1.26 -6.18
C ASP A 30 13.06 -1.37 -5.48
N PRO A 31 13.56 -0.33 -4.76
CA PRO A 31 14.79 -0.48 -4.01
C PRO A 31 14.57 -1.55 -2.93
N THR A 32 15.50 -2.51 -2.87
CA THR A 32 15.45 -3.65 -1.95
C THR A 32 15.08 -3.21 -0.53
N GLY A 33 13.94 -3.67 -0.03
CA GLY A 33 13.51 -3.46 1.36
C GLY A 33 12.36 -2.48 1.58
N LEU A 34 11.76 -1.92 0.52
CA LEU A 34 10.50 -1.20 0.65
C LEU A 34 9.34 -2.19 0.66
N VAL A 35 8.82 -2.46 1.85
CA VAL A 35 7.56 -3.19 2.02
C VAL A 35 6.49 -2.21 2.47
N THR A 36 5.27 -2.33 1.93
CA THR A 36 4.15 -1.61 2.53
C THR A 36 3.83 -2.23 3.89
N ARG A 37 2.95 -1.57 4.66
CA ARG A 37 2.56 -2.05 5.99
C ARG A 37 2.19 -3.54 5.94
N ASP A 38 2.64 -4.29 6.94
CA ASP A 38 2.41 -5.74 7.09
C ASP A 38 3.03 -6.62 5.98
N GLY A 39 3.91 -6.08 5.12
CA GLY A 39 4.57 -6.84 4.06
C GLY A 39 3.77 -6.91 2.76
N LEU A 40 2.65 -6.19 2.66
CA LEU A 40 1.85 -6.13 1.45
C LEU A 40 2.68 -5.50 0.31
N GLY A 41 2.61 -6.09 -0.87
CA GLY A 41 3.27 -5.60 -2.07
C GLY A 41 2.63 -6.22 -3.31
N ILE A 42 3.06 -5.77 -4.48
CA ILE A 42 2.74 -6.48 -5.74
C ILE A 42 3.28 -7.91 -5.63
N GLY A 43 2.49 -8.90 -6.03
CA GLY A 43 2.79 -10.33 -5.87
C GLY A 43 2.33 -10.95 -4.55
N ALA A 44 1.82 -10.16 -3.59
CA ALA A 44 1.14 -10.73 -2.43
C ALA A 44 -0.15 -11.45 -2.87
N THR A 45 -0.52 -12.54 -2.19
CA THR A 45 -1.71 -13.31 -2.58
C THR A 45 -3.00 -12.77 -1.94
N VAL A 46 -4.15 -13.06 -2.54
CA VAL A 46 -5.47 -12.75 -1.96
C VAL A 46 -5.61 -13.43 -0.59
N GLY A 47 -5.18 -14.68 -0.44
CA GLY A 47 -5.22 -15.37 0.84
C GLY A 47 -4.36 -14.68 1.91
N PHE A 48 -3.23 -14.06 1.53
CA PHE A 48 -2.47 -13.21 2.44
C PHE A 48 -3.28 -11.97 2.87
N LEU A 49 -4.00 -11.33 1.96
CA LEU A 49 -4.87 -10.19 2.27
C LEU A 49 -5.96 -10.57 3.28
N GLU A 50 -6.65 -11.68 3.02
CA GLU A 50 -7.75 -12.17 3.87
C GLU A 50 -7.28 -12.47 5.29
N VAL A 51 -6.15 -13.16 5.45
CA VAL A 51 -5.58 -13.50 6.75
C VAL A 51 -5.08 -12.26 7.49
N THR A 52 -4.44 -11.33 6.78
CA THR A 52 -3.78 -10.17 7.40
C THR A 52 -4.80 -9.10 7.81
N TYR A 53 -5.80 -8.85 6.97
CA TYR A 53 -6.70 -7.71 7.13
C TYR A 53 -8.11 -8.09 7.59
N GLY A 54 -8.54 -9.35 7.41
CA GLY A 54 -9.84 -9.83 7.87
C GLY A 54 -10.99 -8.88 7.52
N ASP A 55 -11.75 -8.45 8.53
CA ASP A 55 -12.90 -7.55 8.38
C ASP A 55 -12.55 -6.17 7.80
N ALA A 56 -11.27 -5.77 7.81
CA ALA A 56 -10.82 -4.51 7.22
C ALA A 56 -10.64 -4.60 5.69
N LEU A 57 -10.64 -5.82 5.13
CA LEU A 57 -10.56 -6.08 3.70
C LEU A 57 -11.96 -6.11 3.08
N VAL A 58 -12.11 -5.40 1.97
CA VAL A 58 -13.18 -5.59 1.02
C VAL A 58 -12.55 -5.98 -0.31
N ILE A 59 -12.98 -7.10 -0.90
CA ILE A 59 -12.56 -7.52 -2.24
C ILE A 59 -13.80 -7.90 -3.06
N VAL A 60 -13.85 -7.42 -4.31
CA VAL A 60 -14.97 -7.63 -5.24
C VAL A 60 -14.44 -7.82 -6.66
N ALA A 61 -15.24 -8.39 -7.54
CA ALA A 61 -14.90 -8.46 -8.97
C ALA A 61 -14.72 -7.04 -9.54
N ALA A 62 -13.65 -6.83 -10.30
CA ALA A 62 -13.34 -5.56 -10.96
C ALA A 62 -14.36 -5.22 -12.05
N LEU A 63 -14.84 -6.25 -12.74
CA LEU A 63 -15.89 -6.20 -13.74
C LEU A 63 -16.88 -7.34 -13.50
N GLU A 64 -18.16 -7.13 -13.79
CA GLU A 64 -19.19 -8.15 -13.56
C GLU A 64 -18.89 -9.43 -14.36
N GLY A 65 -18.78 -10.56 -13.65
CA GLY A 65 -18.48 -11.86 -14.26
C GLY A 65 -17.00 -12.12 -14.55
N GLU A 66 -16.11 -11.18 -14.21
CA GLU A 66 -14.67 -11.41 -14.27
C GLU A 66 -14.10 -11.83 -12.92
N ASP A 67 -13.01 -12.59 -12.99
CA ASP A 67 -12.31 -13.08 -11.81
C ASP A 67 -11.26 -12.08 -11.29
N ILE A 68 -10.90 -11.05 -12.07
CA ILE A 68 -9.98 -9.99 -11.63
C ILE A 68 -10.60 -9.27 -10.42
N GLY A 69 -9.86 -9.11 -9.34
CA GLY A 69 -10.35 -8.47 -8.12
C GLY A 69 -9.96 -6.99 -8.02
N LEU A 70 -10.85 -6.20 -7.44
CA LEU A 70 -10.57 -4.88 -6.85
C LEU A 70 -10.70 -5.02 -5.34
N PHE A 71 -9.68 -4.56 -4.61
CA PHE A 71 -9.72 -4.59 -3.15
C PHE A 71 -9.45 -3.24 -2.52
N ALA A 72 -9.95 -3.09 -1.31
CA ALA A 72 -9.71 -1.97 -0.42
C ALA A 72 -9.45 -2.48 1.01
N VAL A 73 -8.44 -1.93 1.67
CA VAL A 73 -8.12 -2.17 3.07
C VAL A 73 -8.24 -0.85 3.82
N THR A 74 -9.11 -0.81 4.84
CA THR A 74 -9.32 0.40 5.65
C THR A 74 -8.57 0.31 6.98
N ASN A 75 -7.71 1.28 7.26
CA ASN A 75 -7.05 1.37 8.56
C ASN A 75 -8.07 1.81 9.63
N PRO A 76 -8.33 1.01 10.67
CA PRO A 76 -9.37 1.32 11.66
C PRO A 76 -9.02 2.52 12.56
N GLY A 77 -7.74 2.85 12.71
CA GLY A 77 -7.29 3.98 13.52
C GLY A 77 -7.28 5.30 12.77
N SER A 78 -6.95 5.30 11.48
CA SER A 78 -6.84 6.52 10.68
C SER A 78 -7.99 6.75 9.69
N GLY A 79 -8.76 5.72 9.36
CA GLY A 79 -9.73 5.74 8.26
C GLY A 79 -9.09 5.79 6.86
N GLY A 80 -7.76 5.77 6.78
CA GLY A 80 -7.04 5.76 5.50
C GLY A 80 -7.27 4.44 4.77
N VAL A 81 -7.41 4.51 3.45
CA VAL A 81 -7.72 3.37 2.59
C VAL A 81 -6.56 3.08 1.64
N LEU A 82 -6.11 1.83 1.62
CA LEU A 82 -5.23 1.28 0.59
C LEU A 82 -6.09 0.50 -0.39
N ASN A 83 -5.95 0.78 -1.68
CA ASN A 83 -6.66 0.08 -2.74
C ASN A 83 -5.69 -0.71 -3.62
N GLY A 84 -6.21 -1.70 -4.32
CA GLY A 84 -5.42 -2.46 -5.29
C GLY A 84 -6.25 -3.31 -6.23
N ILE A 85 -5.55 -3.97 -7.15
CA ILE A 85 -6.10 -4.93 -8.12
C ILE A 85 -5.42 -6.27 -7.88
N THR A 86 -6.16 -7.36 -8.01
CA THR A 86 -5.66 -8.74 -7.98
C THR A 86 -5.94 -9.44 -9.31
N SER A 87 -5.10 -10.42 -9.67
CA SER A 87 -5.28 -11.20 -10.91
C SER A 87 -6.49 -12.14 -10.87
N SER A 88 -6.97 -12.48 -9.67
CA SER A 88 -8.11 -13.36 -9.40
C SER A 88 -8.76 -12.98 -8.05
N LEU A 89 -9.98 -13.46 -7.78
CA LEU A 89 -10.64 -13.43 -6.46
C LEU A 89 -10.27 -14.65 -5.61
N ASP A 90 -9.69 -15.68 -6.22
CA ASP A 90 -9.26 -16.88 -5.52
C ASP A 90 -8.06 -16.59 -4.60
N PRO A 91 -7.88 -17.35 -3.50
CA PRO A 91 -6.80 -17.14 -2.54
C PRO A 91 -5.38 -17.16 -3.15
N GLU A 92 -5.18 -17.86 -4.28
CA GLU A 92 -3.93 -17.91 -5.03
C GLU A 92 -3.72 -16.72 -5.99
N GLY A 93 -4.75 -15.91 -6.22
CA GLY A 93 -4.65 -14.68 -7.01
C GLY A 93 -3.64 -13.73 -6.40
N GLU A 94 -2.94 -12.96 -7.24
CA GLU A 94 -1.85 -12.08 -6.82
C GLU A 94 -2.23 -10.61 -7.02
N VAL A 95 -1.77 -9.76 -6.10
CA VAL A 95 -1.87 -8.30 -6.23
C VAL A 95 -1.03 -7.84 -7.42
N THR A 96 -1.66 -7.22 -8.41
CA THR A 96 -1.03 -6.72 -9.63
C THR A 96 -0.87 -5.19 -9.64
N GLY A 97 -1.58 -4.49 -8.75
CA GLY A 97 -1.47 -3.04 -8.59
C GLY A 97 -1.94 -2.59 -7.22
N LEU A 98 -1.37 -1.48 -6.73
CA LEU A 98 -1.61 -0.91 -5.40
C LEU A 98 -1.56 0.61 -5.45
N TRP A 99 -2.48 1.28 -4.76
CA TRP A 99 -2.45 2.73 -4.57
C TRP A 99 -3.22 3.15 -3.32
N ALA A 100 -2.75 4.18 -2.63
CA ALA A 100 -3.43 4.73 -1.45
C ALA A 100 -4.26 5.99 -1.76
N GLY A 101 -4.32 6.44 -3.03
CA GLY A 101 -5.05 7.64 -3.45
C GLY A 101 -4.68 8.89 -2.64
N ASP A 102 -5.67 9.77 -2.41
CA ASP A 102 -5.57 10.94 -1.52
C ASP A 102 -5.72 10.60 -0.02
N SER A 103 -5.96 9.32 0.29
CA SER A 103 -6.25 8.81 1.64
C SER A 103 -5.02 8.68 2.54
N CYS A 104 -3.81 8.87 1.99
CA CYS A 104 -2.58 9.03 2.77
C CYS A 104 -2.50 10.42 3.43
N THR A 105 -3.54 10.82 4.17
CA THR A 105 -3.41 11.97 5.06
C THR A 105 -2.55 11.54 6.26
N ARG A 106 -1.38 12.17 6.40
CA ARG A 106 -0.51 11.99 7.57
C ARG A 106 -1.29 12.36 8.83
N ILE A 107 -1.49 11.40 9.73
CA ILE A 107 -1.90 11.69 11.11
C ILE A 107 -0.62 11.89 11.91
N PHE A 108 -0.32 13.14 12.24
CA PHE A 108 0.67 13.45 13.26
C PHE A 108 -0.03 13.34 14.61
N THR A 109 0.33 12.34 15.41
CA THR A 109 -0.03 12.25 16.84
C THR A 109 1.18 12.59 17.69
#